data_AF-A2QSR2-F1
#
_entry.id   AF-A2QSR2-F1
#
_cell.length_a   1.000
_cell.length_b   1.000
_cell.length_c   1.000
_cell.angle_alpha   90.00
_cell.angle_beta   90.00
_cell.angle_gamma   90.00
#
_symmetry.space_group_name_H-M   'P 1'
#
loop_
_entity.id
_entity.type
_entity.pdbx_description
1 polymer ?
#
loop_
_entity_poly.entity_id
_entity_poly.type
_entity_poly.pdbx_seq_one_letter_code
_entity_poly.pdbx_strand_id
1 'polypeptide(L)'
;MPNLSQISREVFDLITALLSPNSTKMLADALLFSESQENILWRAIFKSDGWINKAFELGACPVLVGPKLHEIGRPSYRGSHRHHILLSTNDDAGDLQYFQDLLFKSLREGHRYEPTEFKIILPEITFVSPNKREMKIPEIALYVHDAILPQETLVLSGRTIRKLFEKSALRTQYSFASQKKICTVQSPAIYGVGGSISKPEQLLPICGMHLVCRGKEWLTVLTVPKCPSVSPVTNDSHLRRGRIIGWEKKRR
;
A
#
# COMPACT_ATOMS: atom_id res chain seq x y z
N MET A 1 32.20 -14.84 -18.03
CA MET A 1 31.07 -14.26 -17.27
C MET A 1 29.89 -15.22 -17.41
N PRO A 2 29.21 -15.63 -16.33
CA PRO A 2 28.08 -16.56 -16.44
C PRO A 2 26.97 -15.90 -17.26
N ASN A 3 26.43 -16.65 -18.23
CA ASN A 3 25.38 -16.18 -19.12
C ASN A 3 24.05 -16.22 -18.36
N LEU A 4 23.69 -15.11 -17.71
CA LEU A 4 22.51 -15.05 -16.85
C LEU A 4 21.19 -15.24 -17.63
N SER A 5 21.21 -15.23 -18.97
CA SER A 5 20.06 -15.58 -19.83
C SER A 5 19.60 -17.05 -19.69
N GLN A 6 20.37 -17.90 -19.01
CA GLN A 6 20.03 -19.32 -18.76
C GLN A 6 19.29 -19.55 -17.44
N ILE A 7 19.04 -18.51 -16.63
CA ILE A 7 18.26 -18.65 -15.40
C ILE A 7 16.80 -18.92 -15.76
N SER A 8 16.24 -20.04 -15.26
CA SER A 8 14.82 -20.35 -15.45
C SER A 8 13.94 -19.28 -14.80
N ARG A 9 12.73 -19.08 -15.34
CA ARG A 9 11.75 -18.13 -14.77
C ARG A 9 11.50 -18.39 -13.29
N GLU A 10 11.45 -19.66 -12.89
CA GLU A 10 11.22 -20.08 -11.49
C GLU A 10 12.36 -19.65 -10.56
N VAL A 11 13.62 -19.82 -10.99
CA VAL A 11 14.79 -19.40 -10.21
C VAL A 11 14.87 -17.88 -10.16
N PHE A 12 14.53 -17.19 -11.25
CA PHE A 12 14.41 -15.74 -11.26
C PHE A 12 13.31 -15.25 -10.30
N ASP A 13 12.15 -15.88 -10.29
CA ASP A 13 11.05 -15.53 -9.38
C ASP A 13 11.45 -15.74 -7.91
N LEU A 14 12.22 -16.80 -7.60
CA LEU A 14 12.80 -17.04 -6.27
C LEU A 14 13.80 -15.96 -5.85
N ILE A 15 14.75 -15.61 -6.73
CA ILE A 15 15.75 -14.55 -6.46
C ILE A 15 15.04 -13.21 -6.25
N THR A 16 14.14 -12.88 -7.18
CA THR A 16 13.44 -11.61 -7.13
C THR A 16 12.51 -11.53 -5.92
N ALA A 17 11.92 -12.62 -5.43
CA ALA A 17 11.12 -12.59 -4.20
C ALA A 17 11.86 -12.00 -2.98
N LEU A 18 13.20 -11.98 -2.99
CA LEU A 18 14.02 -11.40 -1.93
C LEU A 18 14.47 -9.95 -2.21
N LEU A 19 14.24 -9.44 -3.42
CA LEU A 19 14.69 -8.13 -3.86
C LEU A 19 13.58 -7.07 -3.76
N SER A 20 13.99 -5.86 -3.39
CA SER A 20 13.17 -4.65 -3.45
C SER A 20 12.81 -4.27 -4.90
N PRO A 21 11.78 -3.41 -5.11
CA PRO A 21 11.23 -3.15 -6.45
C PRO A 21 12.25 -2.60 -7.48
N ASN A 22 13.07 -1.59 -7.14
CA ASN A 22 14.08 -1.08 -8.08
C ASN A 22 15.23 -2.07 -8.31
N SER A 23 15.69 -2.78 -7.27
CA SER A 23 16.69 -3.86 -7.41
C SER A 23 16.21 -4.97 -8.35
N THR A 24 14.91 -5.28 -8.29
CA THR A 24 14.27 -6.24 -9.20
C THR A 24 14.28 -5.74 -10.62
N LYS A 25 14.01 -4.44 -10.83
CA LYS A 25 14.05 -3.85 -12.16
C LYS A 25 15.47 -3.87 -12.73
N MET A 26 16.49 -3.55 -11.95
CA MET A 26 17.89 -3.67 -12.39
C MET A 26 18.23 -5.10 -12.83
N LEU A 27 17.78 -6.10 -12.07
CA LEU A 27 17.96 -7.50 -12.44
C LEU A 27 17.14 -7.87 -13.70
N ALA A 28 15.88 -7.44 -13.78
CA ALA A 28 15.03 -7.71 -14.95
C ALA A 28 15.61 -7.09 -16.23
N ASP A 29 16.11 -5.86 -16.16
CA ASP A 29 16.77 -5.17 -17.27
C ASP A 29 18.04 -5.91 -17.71
N ALA A 30 18.86 -6.34 -16.74
CA ALA A 30 20.08 -7.11 -17.01
C ALA A 30 19.80 -8.48 -17.65
N LEU A 31 18.62 -9.06 -17.38
CA LEU A 31 18.21 -10.37 -17.86
C LEU A 31 17.19 -10.33 -19.01
N LEU A 32 16.84 -9.13 -19.49
CA LEU A 32 15.81 -8.90 -20.51
C LEU A 32 14.44 -9.49 -20.15
N PHE A 33 14.12 -9.63 -18.86
CA PHE A 33 12.80 -10.05 -18.42
C PHE A 33 11.80 -8.90 -18.41
N SER A 34 10.54 -9.20 -18.75
CA SER A 34 9.44 -8.25 -18.63
C SER A 34 9.22 -7.89 -17.16
N GLU A 35 9.25 -6.60 -16.85
CA GLU A 35 8.93 -6.09 -15.51
C GLU A 35 7.50 -6.47 -15.10
N SER A 36 7.31 -6.92 -13.86
CA SER A 36 5.98 -7.21 -13.33
C SER A 36 5.23 -5.90 -13.01
N GLN A 37 3.89 -5.95 -13.11
CA GLN A 37 3.04 -4.79 -12.86
C GLN A 37 3.21 -4.23 -11.45
N GLU A 38 3.53 -5.08 -10.48
CA GLU A 38 3.76 -4.72 -9.09
C GLU A 38 5.04 -3.90 -8.92
N ASN A 39 6.12 -4.28 -9.61
CA ASN A 39 7.34 -3.48 -9.59
C ASN A 39 7.11 -2.12 -10.25
N ILE A 40 6.36 -2.07 -11.35
CA ILE A 40 5.96 -0.81 -12.00
C ILE A 40 5.17 0.08 -11.03
N LEU A 41 4.21 -0.48 -10.30
CA LEU A 41 3.43 0.24 -9.29
C LEU A 41 4.32 0.88 -8.22
N TRP A 42 5.22 0.11 -7.62
CA TRP A 42 6.11 0.63 -6.58
C TRP A 42 7.08 1.68 -7.13
N ARG A 43 7.63 1.45 -8.33
CA ARG A 43 8.55 2.40 -8.98
C ARG A 43 7.86 3.63 -9.55
N ALA A 44 6.55 3.58 -9.76
CA ALA A 44 5.74 4.76 -10.04
C ALA A 44 5.77 5.74 -8.84
N ILE A 45 6.01 5.26 -7.62
CA ILE A 45 6.04 6.07 -6.40
C ILE A 45 7.49 6.35 -5.97
N PHE A 46 8.33 5.32 -5.95
CA PHE A 46 9.70 5.36 -5.41
C PHE A 46 10.75 5.33 -6.52
N LYS A 47 11.59 6.35 -6.59
CA LYS A 47 12.74 6.40 -7.51
C LYS A 47 13.93 5.57 -7.04
N SER A 48 14.00 5.25 -5.75
CA SER A 48 15.01 4.38 -5.17
C SER A 48 14.42 3.50 -4.08
N ASP A 49 15.10 2.40 -3.77
CA ASP A 49 14.66 1.47 -2.72
C ASP A 49 15.15 1.85 -1.32
N GLY A 50 15.80 3.00 -1.14
CA GLY A 50 16.48 3.37 0.11
C GLY A 50 15.56 3.28 1.33
N TRP A 51 14.39 3.92 1.27
CA TRP A 51 13.41 3.86 2.36
C TRP A 51 12.74 2.48 2.50
N ILE A 52 12.47 1.77 1.39
CA ILE A 52 11.87 0.43 1.42
C ILE A 52 12.82 -0.57 2.10
N ASN A 53 14.10 -0.53 1.74
CA ASN A 53 15.13 -1.35 2.36
C ASN A 53 15.24 -1.02 3.84
N LYS A 54 15.20 0.27 4.20
CA LYS A 54 15.22 0.68 5.60
C LYS A 54 14.02 0.15 6.39
N ALA A 55 12.83 0.16 5.78
CA ALA A 55 11.64 -0.43 6.39
C ALA A 55 11.81 -1.94 6.64
N PHE A 56 12.38 -2.68 5.69
CA PHE A 56 12.67 -4.10 5.89
C PHE A 56 13.73 -4.36 6.97
N GLU A 57 14.78 -3.54 7.05
CA GLU A 57 15.79 -3.62 8.11
C GLU A 57 15.16 -3.47 9.50
N LEU A 58 14.15 -2.61 9.63
CA LEU A 58 13.41 -2.36 10.88
C LEU A 58 12.30 -3.39 11.12
N GLY A 59 12.14 -4.40 10.26
CA GLY A 59 11.10 -5.42 10.38
C GLY A 59 9.69 -4.96 9.99
N ALA A 60 9.55 -3.74 9.45
CA ALA A 60 8.27 -3.24 8.94
C ALA A 60 7.87 -3.95 7.65
N CYS A 61 6.58 -3.87 7.30
CA CYS A 61 6.04 -4.53 6.12
C CYS A 61 5.19 -3.56 5.28
N PRO A 62 5.82 -2.62 4.53
CA PRO A 62 5.11 -1.58 3.81
C PRO A 62 4.11 -2.14 2.80
N VAL A 63 2.95 -1.52 2.74
CA VAL A 63 1.84 -1.88 1.84
C VAL A 63 1.22 -0.64 1.22
N LEU A 64 1.00 -0.69 -0.08
CA LEU A 64 0.16 0.27 -0.80
C LEU A 64 -1.28 -0.24 -0.80
N VAL A 65 -2.23 0.61 -0.48
CA VAL A 65 -3.67 0.30 -0.48
C VAL A 65 -4.40 1.36 -1.29
N GLY A 66 -5.23 0.97 -2.25
CA GLY A 66 -6.02 1.90 -3.05
C GLY A 66 -6.82 1.20 -4.14
N PRO A 67 -7.78 1.88 -4.77
CA PRO A 67 -8.56 1.30 -5.85
C PRO A 67 -7.69 1.20 -7.10
N LYS A 68 -7.91 0.14 -7.89
CA LYS A 68 -7.34 0.01 -9.24
C LYS A 68 -5.81 0.18 -9.31
N LEU A 69 -5.07 -0.27 -8.30
CA LEU A 69 -3.60 -0.24 -8.29
C LEU A 69 -3.01 -0.95 -9.53
N HIS A 70 -3.66 -2.01 -10.00
CA HIS A 70 -3.25 -2.74 -11.21
C HIS A 70 -3.32 -1.92 -12.50
N GLU A 71 -4.03 -0.79 -12.54
CA GLU A 71 -4.11 0.08 -13.72
C GLU A 71 -2.91 1.05 -13.83
N ILE A 72 -2.23 1.34 -12.71
CA ILE A 72 -1.17 2.35 -12.64
C ILE A 72 0.05 1.91 -13.44
N GLY A 73 0.42 2.66 -14.49
CA GLY A 73 1.53 2.31 -15.36
C GLY A 73 1.22 1.23 -16.40
N ARG A 74 -0.04 0.86 -16.60
CA ARG A 74 -0.43 0.06 -17.77
C ARG A 74 -0.41 0.92 -19.04
N PRO A 75 0.01 0.38 -20.20
CA PRO A 75 -0.08 1.08 -21.48
C PRO A 75 -1.51 1.50 -21.86
N SER A 76 -2.51 0.74 -21.40
CA SER A 76 -3.93 1.02 -21.65
C SER A 76 -4.49 2.15 -20.77
N TYR A 77 -3.69 2.71 -19.86
CA TYR A 77 -4.15 3.76 -18.96
C TYR A 77 -4.33 5.08 -19.72
N ARG A 78 -5.59 5.49 -19.88
CA ARG A 78 -5.97 6.73 -20.59
C ARG A 78 -6.11 7.94 -19.65
N GLY A 79 -5.36 7.94 -18.55
CA GLY A 79 -5.59 8.74 -17.34
C GLY A 79 -6.10 10.16 -17.50
N SER A 80 -7.13 10.48 -16.70
CA SER A 80 -7.54 11.85 -16.38
C SER A 80 -7.83 12.07 -14.88
N HIS A 81 -7.63 11.06 -14.03
CA HIS A 81 -8.04 11.12 -12.63
C HIS A 81 -6.89 10.77 -11.68
N ARG A 82 -6.69 11.62 -10.66
CA ARG A 82 -5.77 11.40 -9.55
C ARG A 82 -6.07 10.08 -8.85
N HIS A 83 -5.05 9.23 -8.67
CA HIS A 83 -5.15 8.03 -7.85
C HIS A 83 -4.92 8.36 -6.38
N HIS A 84 -5.69 7.72 -5.51
CA HIS A 84 -5.57 7.87 -4.06
C HIS A 84 -5.04 6.57 -3.49
N ILE A 85 -3.88 6.64 -2.83
CA ILE A 85 -3.17 5.47 -2.31
C ILE A 85 -2.77 5.76 -0.88
N LEU A 86 -3.03 4.82 0.02
CA LEU A 86 -2.46 4.78 1.36
C LEU A 86 -1.18 3.96 1.32
N LEU A 87 -0.08 4.52 1.82
CA LEU A 87 1.10 3.76 2.21
C LEU A 87 0.97 3.48 3.71
N SER A 88 0.73 2.23 4.07
CA SER A 88 0.81 1.79 5.47
C SER A 88 2.12 1.06 5.69
N THR A 89 2.80 1.34 6.80
CA THR A 89 4.12 0.82 7.10
C THR A 89 4.08 -0.57 7.73
N ASN A 90 3.01 -0.86 8.49
CA ASN A 90 2.95 -2.01 9.40
C ASN A 90 4.20 -2.08 10.30
N ASP A 91 4.59 -0.91 10.81
CA ASP A 91 5.72 -0.73 11.72
C ASP A 91 5.19 -0.66 13.16
N ASP A 92 5.12 -1.82 13.82
CA ASP A 92 4.63 -1.95 15.19
C ASP A 92 5.52 -1.22 16.21
N ALA A 93 6.80 -1.00 15.89
CA ALA A 93 7.75 -0.28 16.73
C ALA A 93 7.67 1.24 16.54
N GLY A 94 7.25 1.69 15.36
CA GLY A 94 7.13 3.10 15.01
C GLY A 94 8.48 3.77 14.69
N ASP A 95 9.52 3.00 14.42
CA ASP A 95 10.88 3.51 14.19
C ASP A 95 11.03 4.23 12.84
N LEU A 96 10.16 3.95 11.87
CA LEU A 96 10.17 4.60 10.55
C LEU A 96 9.92 6.11 10.63
N GLN A 97 9.32 6.60 11.71
CA GLN A 97 9.12 8.02 11.95
C GLN A 97 10.44 8.81 12.01
N TYR A 98 11.58 8.16 12.27
CA TYR A 98 12.90 8.80 12.32
C TYR A 98 13.59 8.83 10.94
N PHE A 99 12.97 8.23 9.92
CA PHE A 99 13.52 8.10 8.56
C PHE A 99 12.67 8.82 7.51
N GLN A 100 11.95 9.88 7.90
CA GLN A 100 11.09 10.67 7.00
C GLN A 100 11.90 11.32 5.87
N ASP A 101 13.08 11.85 6.17
CA ASP A 101 13.96 12.42 5.15
C ASP A 101 14.35 11.38 4.09
N LEU A 102 14.55 10.14 4.52
CA LEU A 102 14.85 9.02 3.62
C LEU A 102 13.61 8.65 2.79
N LEU A 103 12.41 8.69 3.37
CA LEU A 103 11.15 8.54 2.63
C LEU A 103 11.08 9.57 1.50
N PHE A 104 11.17 10.87 1.82
CA PHE A 104 11.08 11.93 0.82
C PHE A 104 12.18 11.84 -0.25
N LYS A 105 13.43 11.53 0.14
CA LYS A 105 14.54 11.30 -0.81
C LYS A 105 14.30 10.11 -1.74
N SER A 106 13.56 9.09 -1.29
CA SER A 106 13.28 7.88 -2.07
C SER A 106 12.10 8.04 -3.03
N LEU A 107 11.25 9.06 -2.86
CA LEU A 107 10.11 9.32 -3.73
C LEU A 107 10.53 9.91 -5.09
N ARG A 108 9.67 9.73 -6.10
CA ARG A 108 9.86 10.38 -7.40
C ARG A 108 9.96 11.90 -7.28
N GLU A 109 10.63 12.50 -8.26
CA GLU A 109 10.90 13.93 -8.29
C GLU A 109 9.62 14.76 -8.48
N GLY A 110 9.68 16.03 -8.06
CA GLY A 110 8.55 16.97 -8.14
C GLY A 110 7.44 16.69 -7.13
N HIS A 111 7.64 15.82 -6.14
CA HIS A 111 6.66 15.56 -5.10
C HIS A 111 6.45 16.78 -4.19
N ARG A 112 5.24 16.93 -3.68
CA ARG A 112 4.88 17.96 -2.69
C ARG A 112 4.26 17.32 -1.47
N TYR A 113 4.82 17.58 -0.29
CA TYR A 113 4.24 17.14 0.97
C TYR A 113 3.26 18.18 1.51
N GLU A 114 2.09 17.71 1.96
CA GLU A 114 1.05 18.48 2.63
C GLU A 114 0.93 17.97 4.08
N PRO A 115 1.63 18.62 5.04
CA PRO A 115 1.80 18.09 6.40
C PRO A 115 0.49 17.91 7.17
N THR A 116 -0.48 18.81 6.98
CA THR A 116 -1.75 18.80 7.69
C THR A 116 -2.62 17.58 7.37
N GLU A 117 -2.43 16.97 6.21
CA GLU A 117 -3.19 15.79 5.77
C GLU A 117 -2.31 14.53 5.71
N PHE A 118 -1.04 14.60 6.12
CA PHE A 118 -0.04 13.54 5.93
C PHE A 118 -0.06 12.98 4.50
N LYS A 119 -0.14 13.89 3.52
CA LYS A 119 -0.39 13.55 2.12
C LYS A 119 0.73 14.06 1.25
N ILE A 120 1.24 13.21 0.38
CA ILE A 120 2.23 13.56 -0.64
C ILE A 120 1.54 13.54 -2.00
N ILE A 121 1.64 14.63 -2.74
CA ILE A 121 1.21 14.70 -4.13
C ILE A 121 2.41 14.40 -5.01
N LEU A 122 2.29 13.34 -5.80
CA LEU A 122 3.24 12.93 -6.81
C LEU A 122 2.68 13.34 -8.18
N PRO A 123 3.37 14.20 -8.95
CA PRO A 123 2.81 14.77 -10.19
C PRO A 123 2.67 13.71 -11.30
N GLU A 124 1.75 13.91 -12.23
CA GLU A 124 1.65 13.06 -13.43
C GLU A 124 2.97 13.08 -14.22
N ILE A 125 3.45 11.91 -14.66
CA ILE A 125 4.70 11.78 -15.43
C ILE A 125 4.53 10.76 -16.57
N THR A 126 5.37 10.86 -17.59
CA THR A 126 5.55 9.81 -18.59
C THR A 126 6.79 9.01 -18.27
N PHE A 127 6.63 7.71 -18.06
CA PHE A 127 7.70 6.77 -17.82
C PHE A 127 8.08 6.07 -19.12
N VAL A 128 9.36 6.07 -19.50
CA VAL A 128 9.85 5.28 -20.62
C VAL A 128 10.39 3.97 -20.08
N SER A 129 9.76 2.86 -20.48
CA SER A 129 10.27 1.53 -20.14
C SER A 129 11.50 1.16 -20.99
N PRO A 130 12.33 0.19 -20.58
CA PRO A 130 13.56 -0.21 -21.28
C PRO A 130 13.36 -0.60 -22.75
N ASN A 131 12.18 -1.15 -23.08
CA ASN A 131 11.81 -1.49 -24.47
C ASN A 131 11.27 -0.28 -25.27
N LYS A 132 11.53 0.95 -24.79
CA LYS A 132 11.08 2.24 -25.35
C LYS A 132 9.56 2.42 -25.40
N ARG A 133 8.78 1.64 -24.65
CA ARG A 133 7.35 1.94 -24.50
C ARG A 133 7.16 3.05 -23.49
N GLU A 134 6.49 4.11 -23.92
CA GLU A 134 6.01 5.17 -23.05
C GLU A 134 4.79 4.69 -22.27
N MET A 135 4.80 4.94 -20.97
CA MET A 135 3.73 4.61 -20.04
C MET A 135 3.38 5.85 -19.25
N LYS A 136 2.11 6.26 -19.29
CA LYS A 136 1.65 7.42 -18.53
C LYS A 136 1.38 7.00 -17.08
N ILE A 137 2.06 7.63 -16.13
CA ILE A 137 1.82 7.45 -14.70
C ILE A 137 0.95 8.61 -14.22
N PRO A 138 -0.23 8.35 -13.63
CA PRO A 138 -1.09 9.42 -13.15
C PRO A 138 -0.48 10.21 -12.00
N GLU A 139 -1.10 11.35 -11.73
CA GLU A 139 -0.96 12.00 -10.45
C GLU A 139 -1.43 11.08 -9.32
N ILE A 140 -0.63 10.95 -8.26
CA ILE A 140 -0.92 10.10 -7.11
C ILE A 140 -0.96 10.98 -5.85
N ALA A 141 -2.07 10.91 -5.10
CA ALA A 141 -2.12 11.36 -3.71
C ALA A 141 -1.81 10.17 -2.81
N LEU A 142 -0.61 10.18 -2.23
CA LEU A 142 -0.08 9.17 -1.33
C LEU A 142 -0.28 9.63 0.12
N TYR A 143 -1.10 8.92 0.89
CA TYR A 143 -1.26 9.16 2.33
C TYR A 143 -0.23 8.34 3.10
N VAL A 144 0.53 8.98 3.99
CA VAL A 144 1.75 8.41 4.62
C VAL A 144 1.72 8.54 6.15
N HIS A 145 0.53 8.50 6.74
CA HIS A 145 0.32 8.88 8.14
C HIS A 145 1.19 8.08 9.13
N ASP A 146 1.22 6.75 9.04
CA ASP A 146 2.02 5.86 9.92
C ASP A 146 3.51 5.83 9.57
N ALA A 147 3.92 6.36 8.41
CA ALA A 147 5.34 6.56 8.09
C ALA A 147 5.93 7.82 8.72
N ILE A 148 5.08 8.79 9.08
CA ILE A 148 5.48 10.08 9.66
C ILE A 148 5.20 10.11 11.17
N LEU A 149 4.08 9.54 11.61
CA LEU A 149 3.64 9.54 13.00
C LEU A 149 3.13 8.14 13.37
N PRO A 150 3.81 7.40 14.26
CA PRO A 150 3.45 6.02 14.55
C PRO A 150 2.09 5.99 15.26
N GLN A 151 1.11 5.37 14.61
CA GLN A 151 -0.22 5.17 15.15
C GLN A 151 -0.76 3.84 14.67
N GLU A 152 -1.35 3.07 15.59
CA GLU A 152 -2.04 1.81 15.26
C GLU A 152 -3.29 2.05 14.39
N THR A 153 -3.82 3.27 14.39
CA THR A 153 -5.00 3.68 13.66
C THR A 153 -4.72 4.92 12.83
N LEU A 154 -5.02 4.85 11.53
CA LEU A 154 -4.75 5.91 10.58
C LEU A 154 -5.94 6.87 10.53
N VAL A 155 -5.72 8.12 10.93
CA VAL A 155 -6.77 9.15 10.91
C VAL A 155 -6.78 9.84 9.55
N LEU A 156 -7.88 9.68 8.81
CA LEU A 156 -8.07 10.23 7.46
C LEU A 156 -9.44 10.88 7.32
N SER A 157 -9.57 11.90 6.46
CA SER A 157 -10.89 12.47 6.19
C SER A 157 -11.86 11.40 5.64
N GLY A 158 -13.15 11.48 5.99
CA GLY A 158 -14.13 10.51 5.47
C GLY A 158 -14.28 10.52 3.94
N ARG A 159 -13.88 11.61 3.28
CA ARG A 159 -13.79 11.69 1.82
C ARG A 159 -12.58 10.92 1.29
N THR A 160 -11.46 11.03 1.98
CA THR A 160 -10.23 10.30 1.69
C THR A 160 -10.43 8.80 1.86
N ILE A 161 -11.01 8.34 2.98
CA ILE A 161 -11.28 6.92 3.21
C ILE A 161 -12.08 6.34 2.06
N ARG A 162 -13.18 6.98 1.65
CA ARG A 162 -14.00 6.50 0.51
C ARG A 162 -13.24 6.45 -0.81
N LYS A 163 -12.27 7.33 -1.03
CA LYS A 163 -11.42 7.35 -2.23
C LYS A 163 -10.40 6.22 -2.26
N LEU A 164 -10.14 5.56 -1.13
CA LEU A 164 -9.30 4.35 -1.07
C LEU A 164 -10.06 3.10 -1.51
N PHE A 165 -11.35 3.17 -1.80
CA PHE A 165 -12.17 2.05 -2.26
C PHE A 165 -12.81 2.36 -3.61
N GLU A 166 -13.22 1.30 -4.32
CA GLU A 166 -14.03 1.45 -5.53
C GLU A 166 -15.45 1.93 -5.19
N LYS A 167 -16.05 2.74 -6.06
CA LYS A 167 -17.39 3.30 -5.84
C LYS A 167 -18.51 2.29 -6.10
N SER A 168 -18.32 1.39 -7.07
CA SER A 168 -19.34 0.44 -7.53
C SER A 168 -19.48 -0.77 -6.61
N ALA A 169 -18.43 -1.13 -5.87
CA ALA A 169 -18.41 -2.23 -4.93
C ALA A 169 -17.43 -1.90 -3.82
N LEU A 170 -17.74 -2.31 -2.57
CA LEU A 170 -16.82 -2.13 -1.45
C LEU A 170 -15.63 -3.10 -1.56
N ARG A 171 -14.65 -2.69 -2.34
CA ARG A 171 -13.37 -3.37 -2.52
C ARG A 171 -12.25 -2.37 -2.72
N THR A 172 -11.05 -2.78 -2.35
CA THR A 172 -9.83 -2.05 -2.67
C THR A 172 -8.74 -3.05 -3.05
N GLN A 173 -7.62 -2.55 -3.57
CA GLN A 173 -6.47 -3.37 -3.88
C GLN A 173 -5.32 -3.02 -2.94
N TYR A 174 -4.46 -3.99 -2.71
CA TYR A 174 -3.23 -3.78 -1.96
C TYR A 174 -2.05 -4.48 -2.61
N SER A 175 -0.85 -3.97 -2.36
CA SER A 175 0.40 -4.60 -2.77
C SER A 175 1.45 -4.32 -1.70
N PHE A 176 2.06 -5.37 -1.15
CA PHE A 176 3.16 -5.23 -0.19
C PHE A 176 4.48 -5.07 -0.93
N ALA A 177 5.41 -4.29 -0.38
CA ALA A 177 6.74 -4.14 -0.99
C ALA A 177 7.51 -5.47 -1.02
N SER A 178 7.26 -6.32 -0.01
CA SER A 178 7.87 -7.64 0.13
C SER A 178 7.11 -8.74 -0.63
N GLN A 179 5.89 -8.49 -1.10
CA GLN A 179 5.10 -9.45 -1.86
C GLN A 179 4.69 -8.83 -3.20
N LYS A 180 5.31 -9.31 -4.27
CA LYS A 180 5.13 -8.83 -5.65
C LYS A 180 3.82 -9.31 -6.27
N LYS A 181 2.73 -9.08 -5.57
CA LYS A 181 1.37 -9.32 -6.05
C LYS A 181 0.51 -8.12 -5.73
N ILE A 182 -0.39 -7.78 -6.65
CA ILE A 182 -1.54 -6.93 -6.35
C ILE A 182 -2.71 -7.84 -6.00
N CYS A 183 -3.22 -7.69 -4.79
CA CYS A 183 -4.32 -8.47 -4.27
C CYS A 183 -5.55 -7.56 -4.12
N THR A 184 -6.74 -8.15 -4.17
CA THR A 184 -8.00 -7.45 -3.92
C THR A 184 -8.49 -7.83 -2.53
N VAL A 185 -8.90 -6.84 -1.74
CA VAL A 185 -9.61 -7.05 -0.47
C VAL A 185 -11.04 -6.54 -0.60
N GLN A 186 -11.98 -7.34 -0.11
CA GLN A 186 -13.42 -7.09 -0.12
C GLN A 186 -14.06 -7.81 1.07
N SER A 187 -15.37 -7.63 1.28
CA SER A 187 -16.12 -8.43 2.26
C SER A 187 -15.84 -9.94 2.08
N PRO A 188 -15.62 -10.74 3.15
CA PRO A 188 -15.77 -10.38 4.56
C PRO A 188 -14.49 -9.84 5.26
N ALA A 189 -13.43 -9.55 4.50
CA ALA A 189 -12.14 -9.11 5.05
C ALA A 189 -12.08 -7.59 5.34
N ILE A 190 -13.16 -6.85 5.09
CA ILE A 190 -13.33 -5.45 5.45
C ILE A 190 -14.41 -5.38 6.52
N TYR A 191 -14.09 -4.72 7.64
CA TYR A 191 -14.96 -4.64 8.81
C TYR A 191 -15.13 -3.18 9.23
N GLY A 192 -16.24 -2.92 9.92
CA GLY A 192 -16.61 -1.61 10.45
C GLY A 192 -17.41 -1.79 11.73
N VAL A 193 -18.26 -0.82 12.04
CA VAL A 193 -19.16 -0.93 13.19
C VAL A 193 -20.19 -2.03 12.94
N GLY A 194 -20.29 -2.99 13.86
CA GLY A 194 -21.22 -4.12 13.77
C GLY A 194 -20.70 -5.33 12.98
N GLY A 195 -19.43 -5.34 12.56
CA GLY A 195 -18.80 -6.51 11.93
C GLY A 195 -18.31 -6.27 10.51
N SER A 196 -18.34 -7.32 9.68
CA SER A 196 -18.01 -7.24 8.25
C SER A 196 -18.92 -6.25 7.52
N ILE A 197 -18.34 -5.46 6.61
CA ILE A 197 -19.07 -4.48 5.81
C ILE A 197 -18.95 -4.78 4.32
N SER A 198 -19.98 -4.44 3.56
CA SER A 198 -20.05 -4.68 2.10
C SER A 198 -20.52 -3.47 1.32
N LYS A 199 -20.94 -2.39 1.99
CA LYS A 199 -21.40 -1.15 1.36
C LYS A 199 -20.51 0.06 1.70
N PRO A 200 -20.26 0.97 0.74
CA PRO A 200 -19.44 2.18 0.96
C PRO A 200 -19.91 3.08 2.11
N GLU A 201 -21.21 3.12 2.40
CA GLU A 201 -21.76 3.94 3.50
C GLU A 201 -21.28 3.46 4.87
N GLN A 202 -20.91 2.19 4.99
CA GLN A 202 -20.48 1.54 6.24
C GLN A 202 -18.98 1.70 6.54
N LEU A 203 -18.21 2.34 5.65
CA LEU A 203 -16.79 2.64 5.87
C LEU A 203 -16.52 3.58 7.04
N LEU A 204 -17.53 4.37 7.42
CA LEU A 204 -17.42 5.39 8.45
C LEU A 204 -18.20 4.98 9.70
N PRO A 205 -17.78 5.43 10.89
CA PRO A 205 -16.64 6.33 11.16
C PRO A 205 -15.29 5.63 11.28
N ILE A 206 -15.29 4.30 11.31
CA ILE A 206 -14.13 3.43 11.41
C ILE A 206 -14.32 2.24 10.48
N CYS A 207 -13.25 1.86 9.79
CA CYS A 207 -13.17 0.58 9.13
C CYS A 207 -11.77 -0.01 9.29
N GLY A 208 -11.66 -1.32 9.08
CA GLY A 208 -10.37 -1.95 8.93
C GLY A 208 -10.41 -3.03 7.89
N MET A 209 -9.21 -3.47 7.53
CA MET A 209 -8.97 -4.50 6.54
C MET A 209 -7.85 -5.42 7.00
N HIS A 210 -8.07 -6.71 6.81
CA HIS A 210 -7.05 -7.74 7.00
C HIS A 210 -6.33 -7.97 5.68
N LEU A 211 -5.04 -7.65 5.65
CA LEU A 211 -4.17 -7.77 4.49
C LEU A 211 -3.18 -8.90 4.71
N VAL A 212 -3.01 -9.78 3.73
CA VAL A 212 -2.15 -10.97 3.89
C VAL A 212 -0.85 -10.78 3.13
N CYS A 213 0.28 -10.90 3.85
CA CYS A 213 1.61 -10.89 3.29
C CYS A 213 2.35 -12.16 3.69
N ARG A 214 2.73 -13.01 2.71
CA ARG A 214 3.50 -14.25 2.93
C ARG A 214 2.93 -15.15 4.03
N GLY A 215 1.59 -15.27 4.10
CA GLY A 215 0.88 -16.07 5.11
C GLY A 215 0.69 -15.38 6.46
N LYS A 216 1.30 -14.20 6.69
CA LYS A 216 1.04 -13.36 7.87
C LYS A 216 -0.11 -12.38 7.56
N GLU A 217 -1.05 -12.25 8.49
CA GLU A 217 -2.13 -11.26 8.42
C GLU A 217 -1.71 -9.96 9.10
N TRP A 218 -2.05 -8.83 8.47
CA TRP A 218 -1.79 -7.47 8.94
C TRP A 218 -3.11 -6.70 9.01
N LEU A 219 -3.30 -5.98 10.10
CA LEU A 219 -4.50 -5.19 10.37
C LEU A 219 -4.24 -3.73 9.98
N THR A 220 -4.96 -3.21 9.00
CA THR A 220 -4.95 -1.77 8.70
C THR A 220 -6.27 -1.15 9.15
N VAL A 221 -6.23 -0.19 10.08
CA VAL A 221 -7.42 0.48 10.63
C VAL A 221 -7.46 1.94 10.20
N LEU A 222 -8.58 2.37 9.64
CA LEU A 222 -8.85 3.73 9.19
C LEU A 222 -9.96 4.36 10.04
N THR A 223 -9.77 5.59 10.51
CA THR A 223 -10.79 6.35 11.22
C THR A 223 -10.93 7.76 10.71
N VAL A 224 -12.12 8.34 10.89
CA VAL A 224 -12.34 9.77 10.67
C VAL A 224 -11.93 10.60 11.89
N PRO A 225 -11.58 11.89 11.70
CA PRO A 225 -11.45 12.81 12.82
C PRO A 225 -12.71 12.80 13.69
N LYS A 226 -12.53 12.81 15.02
CA LYS A 226 -13.64 12.75 16.00
C LYS A 226 -14.48 11.46 15.88
N CYS A 227 -13.87 10.34 15.46
CA CYS A 227 -14.50 9.02 15.52
C CYS A 227 -15.07 8.78 16.94
N PRO A 228 -16.34 8.34 17.08
CA PRO A 228 -16.92 8.04 18.38
C PRO A 228 -16.13 6.93 19.08
N SER A 229 -16.22 6.90 20.42
CA SER A 229 -15.56 5.85 21.18
C SER A 229 -16.13 4.48 20.82
N VAL A 230 -15.25 3.60 20.35
CA VAL A 230 -15.55 2.23 19.95
C VAL A 230 -14.61 1.25 20.66
N SER A 231 -15.06 0.00 20.81
CA SER A 231 -14.24 -1.12 21.26
C SER A 231 -14.08 -2.12 20.12
N PRO A 232 -12.88 -2.71 19.92
CA PRO A 232 -12.72 -3.78 18.96
C PRO A 232 -13.49 -5.03 19.42
N VAL A 233 -14.20 -5.67 18.50
CA VAL A 233 -14.82 -6.99 18.71
C VAL A 233 -13.87 -8.02 18.14
N THR A 234 -13.52 -9.02 18.94
CA THR A 234 -12.62 -10.11 18.53
C THR A 234 -13.37 -11.44 18.44
N ASN A 235 -12.89 -12.34 17.60
CA ASN A 235 -13.49 -13.67 17.41
C ASN A 235 -13.17 -14.68 18.53
N ASP A 236 -12.27 -14.37 19.46
CA ASP A 236 -11.89 -15.25 20.57
C ASP A 236 -12.29 -14.64 21.93
N SER A 237 -13.07 -15.40 22.71
CA SER A 237 -13.54 -15.01 24.04
C SER A 237 -12.53 -15.29 25.17
N HIS A 238 -11.41 -15.96 24.88
CA HIS A 238 -10.46 -16.40 25.91
C HIS A 238 -8.98 -16.21 25.51
N LEU A 239 -8.33 -15.25 26.18
CA LEU A 239 -6.90 -15.24 26.57
C LEU A 239 -5.78 -15.18 25.49
N ARG A 240 -6.08 -15.03 24.20
CA ARG A 240 -5.10 -14.58 23.18
C ARG A 240 -5.67 -13.41 22.41
N ARG A 241 -4.82 -12.49 21.91
CA ARG A 241 -5.24 -11.32 21.11
C ARG A 241 -6.02 -11.81 19.89
N GLY A 242 -7.34 -11.94 20.03
CA GLY A 242 -8.22 -12.47 19.01
C GLY A 242 -8.22 -11.58 17.77
N ARG A 243 -8.56 -12.18 16.63
CA ARG A 243 -8.68 -11.46 15.36
C ARG A 243 -9.81 -10.44 15.49
N ILE A 244 -9.53 -9.18 15.20
CA ILE A 244 -10.56 -8.14 15.17
C ILE A 244 -11.49 -8.43 14.00
N ILE A 245 -12.79 -8.53 14.30
CA ILE A 245 -13.85 -8.82 13.31
C ILE A 245 -14.84 -7.65 13.16
N GLY A 246 -14.64 -6.56 13.89
CA GLY A 246 -15.47 -5.37 13.83
C GLY A 246 -15.25 -4.46 15.03
N TRP A 247 -16.13 -3.46 15.16
CA TRP A 247 -16.18 -2.56 16.30
C TRP A 247 -17.59 -2.44 16.85
N GLU A 248 -17.68 -2.24 18.16
CA GLU A 248 -18.91 -1.87 18.85
C GLU A 248 -18.80 -0.45 19.40
N LYS A 249 -19.91 0.29 19.45
CA LYS A 249 -19.94 1.59 20.11
C LYS A 249 -19.90 1.37 21.62
N LYS A 250 -19.02 2.09 22.33
CA LYS A 250 -19.05 2.07 23.80
C LYS A 250 -20.37 2.68 24.26
N ARG A 251 -21.13 1.94 25.09
CA ARG A 251 -22.31 2.50 25.76
C ARG A 251 -21.82 3.58 26.74
N ARG A 252 -22.43 4.77 26.66
CA ARG A 252 -22.19 5.84 27.62
C ARG A 252 -22.87 5.51 28.94
#